data_AF-H0ESA7-F1
#
_entry.id   AF-H0ESA7-F1
#
_cell.length_a   1.000
_cell.length_b   1.000
_cell.length_c   1.000
_cell.angle_alpha   90.00
_cell.angle_beta   90.00
_cell.angle_gamma   90.00
#
_symmetry.space_group_name_H-M   'P 1'
#
loop_
_entity.id
_entity.type
_entity.pdbx_description
1 polymer ?
#
loop_
_entity_poly.entity_id
_entity_poly.type
_entity_poly.pdbx_seq_one_letter_code
_entity_poly.pdbx_strand_id
1 'polypeptide(L)'
;MAKTKPNDKKTQRHAKSALNRAAGSHSKQSTRTPTEKPEVLLGQATASLQQGDIEQSVLLAKRALGLLDTQSAQSLPAFNLLGEIHIELGEIEAARQYFLQAVAIDTDGTVDEELGGGAEKFLWLAQLSEEGGTDSLRWYEKGASALRTQIQALQERKKLNEVGELLLEEKKKKLAVALCGVVEVYMTDLSWEEDAEQKCESLVTEATLVAPEFPEPWQTLANVRISQSRLQDAQAALRRSLDLWKHLPPENSQIPDFPTRVSLARLLMESDMDVEAIEVLERLVGEDDSSVEVWYLGGWGLYILGEKQRNGELTAETSDGDNWRVSWVSSRQWLSHSLRLFDQQDYEDERLGEHARELLATLEAALGGAVGGGEDEDGDEWEDDEDENADEEMAGS
;
A
#
# COMPACT_ATOMS: atom_id res chain seq x y z
N MET A 1 7.48 -68.58 39.21
CA MET A 1 7.19 -69.76 40.07
C MET A 1 5.66 -69.96 40.10
N ALA A 2 5.15 -71.18 40.32
CA ALA A 2 3.70 -71.55 40.39
C ALA A 2 2.88 -71.29 39.08
N LYS A 3 1.99 -72.13 38.50
CA LYS A 3 1.11 -73.26 38.90
C LYS A 3 -0.05 -72.85 39.82
N THR A 4 -1.33 -73.27 39.70
CA THR A 4 -2.15 -74.13 38.78
C THR A 4 -3.66 -73.86 39.12
N LYS A 5 -4.75 -74.32 38.46
CA LYS A 5 -5.11 -75.29 37.38
C LYS A 5 -6.53 -74.91 36.84
N PRO A 6 -6.99 -75.33 35.63
CA PRO A 6 -8.38 -75.13 35.16
C PRO A 6 -9.35 -76.26 35.61
N ASN A 7 -10.65 -76.13 35.32
CA ASN A 7 -11.65 -77.23 35.45
C ASN A 7 -12.84 -77.10 34.46
N ASP A 8 -13.53 -78.21 34.19
CA ASP A 8 -14.51 -78.42 33.10
C ASP A 8 -16.00 -78.22 33.46
N LYS A 9 -16.81 -77.84 32.45
CA LYS A 9 -17.99 -78.58 31.88
C LYS A 9 -18.71 -77.68 30.85
N LYS A 10 -19.07 -78.10 29.61
CA LYS A 10 -20.05 -79.12 29.16
C LYS A 10 -21.51 -78.78 29.60
N THR A 11 -22.55 -78.82 28.76
CA THR A 11 -22.74 -79.66 27.54
C THR A 11 -23.88 -79.17 26.61
N GLN A 12 -23.78 -79.47 25.30
CA GLN A 12 -24.87 -79.68 24.31
C GLN A 12 -25.73 -78.44 23.90
N ARG A 13 -26.45 -78.43 22.75
CA ARG A 13 -26.85 -79.53 21.81
C ARG A 13 -26.89 -79.08 20.33
N HIS A 14 -27.12 -80.02 19.40
CA HIS A 14 -27.02 -79.83 17.94
C HIS A 14 -28.27 -79.25 17.26
N ALA A 15 -28.07 -78.52 16.14
CA ALA A 15 -28.70 -78.80 14.84
C ALA A 15 -27.85 -78.22 13.69
N LYS A 16 -27.89 -78.82 12.49
CA LYS A 16 -27.36 -78.25 11.24
C LYS A 16 -28.50 -78.06 10.24
N SER A 17 -28.50 -76.94 9.53
CA SER A 17 -29.12 -76.79 8.20
C SER A 17 -28.30 -75.76 7.41
N ALA A 18 -28.44 -75.72 6.08
CA ALA A 18 -27.52 -74.97 5.20
C ALA A 18 -28.24 -74.16 4.11
N LEU A 19 -27.46 -73.27 3.49
CA LEU A 19 -27.66 -72.50 2.25
C LEU A 19 -28.26 -71.08 2.36
N ASN A 20 -27.41 -70.11 2.03
CA ASN A 20 -27.64 -68.87 1.25
C ASN A 20 -28.82 -67.96 1.64
N ARG A 21 -28.59 -66.70 2.07
CA ARG A 21 -27.93 -65.66 1.26
C ARG A 21 -27.38 -64.47 2.09
N ALA A 22 -26.64 -63.59 1.41
CA ALA A 22 -25.83 -62.47 1.90
C ALA A 22 -26.46 -61.44 2.87
N ALA A 23 -25.63 -60.91 3.78
CA ALA A 23 -25.58 -59.48 4.18
C ALA A 23 -24.31 -59.16 5.04
N GLY A 24 -23.82 -57.92 4.96
CA GLY A 24 -23.18 -57.20 6.08
C GLY A 24 -21.86 -57.70 6.68
N SER A 25 -20.73 -57.57 5.97
CA SER A 25 -19.42 -57.49 6.62
C SER A 25 -19.10 -56.03 6.96
N HIS A 26 -19.05 -55.68 8.25
CA HIS A 26 -18.65 -54.33 8.67
C HIS A 26 -17.16 -54.09 8.41
N SER A 27 -16.84 -53.38 7.34
CA SER A 27 -15.54 -52.70 7.23
C SER A 27 -15.49 -51.58 8.26
N LYS A 28 -14.32 -51.39 8.89
CA LYS A 28 -14.08 -50.21 9.74
C LYS A 28 -14.12 -48.98 8.83
N GLN A 29 -15.06 -48.08 9.04
CA GLN A 29 -14.95 -46.73 8.49
C GLN A 29 -13.75 -46.07 9.16
N SER A 30 -12.66 -45.92 8.41
CA SER A 30 -11.65 -44.92 8.74
C SER A 30 -12.35 -43.56 8.68
N THR A 31 -12.33 -42.82 9.78
CA THR A 31 -12.77 -41.43 9.82
C THR A 31 -11.80 -40.60 9.01
N ARG A 32 -12.04 -40.52 7.69
CA ARG A 32 -11.38 -39.54 6.83
C ARG A 32 -11.67 -38.17 7.43
N THR A 33 -10.62 -37.45 7.81
CA THR A 33 -10.66 -35.99 7.81
C THR A 33 -11.20 -35.52 6.45
N PRO A 34 -11.94 -34.40 6.39
CA PRO A 34 -12.23 -33.76 5.12
C PRO A 34 -10.92 -33.60 4.35
N THR A 35 -10.90 -34.07 3.10
CA THR A 35 -9.81 -33.71 2.18
C THR A 35 -10.05 -32.27 1.76
N GLU A 36 -9.62 -31.35 2.62
CA GLU A 36 -9.62 -29.91 2.39
C GLU A 36 -8.96 -29.62 1.04
N LYS A 37 -9.68 -28.89 0.19
CA LYS A 37 -9.20 -28.55 -1.15
C LYS A 37 -8.20 -27.40 -1.08
N PRO A 38 -7.24 -27.32 -2.02
CA PRO A 38 -6.38 -26.14 -2.17
C PRO A 38 -7.21 -24.85 -2.31
N GLU A 39 -8.25 -24.88 -3.15
CA GLU A 39 -9.26 -23.80 -3.32
C GLU A 39 -9.76 -23.21 -1.99
N VAL A 40 -10.07 -24.08 -1.02
CA VAL A 40 -10.65 -23.70 0.28
C VAL A 40 -9.57 -23.19 1.23
N LEU A 41 -8.39 -23.82 1.23
CA LEU A 41 -7.25 -23.40 2.04
C LEU A 41 -6.71 -22.03 1.61
N LEU A 42 -6.73 -21.72 0.30
CA LEU A 42 -6.35 -20.40 -0.23
C LEU A 42 -7.38 -19.34 0.16
N GLY A 43 -8.68 -19.59 -0.04
CA GLY A 43 -9.73 -18.67 0.41
C GLY A 43 -9.72 -18.42 1.92
N GLN A 44 -9.29 -19.41 2.72
CA GLN A 44 -9.04 -19.22 4.15
C GLN A 44 -7.77 -18.38 4.40
N ALA A 45 -6.66 -18.66 3.70
CA ALA A 45 -5.41 -17.90 3.85
C ALA A 45 -5.59 -16.41 3.50
N THR A 46 -6.27 -16.08 2.40
CA THR A 46 -6.60 -14.70 2.03
C THR A 46 -7.46 -14.03 3.11
N ALA A 47 -8.44 -14.74 3.67
CA ALA A 47 -9.25 -14.21 4.76
C ALA A 47 -8.44 -14.00 6.05
N SER A 48 -7.48 -14.86 6.40
CA SER A 48 -6.57 -14.67 7.53
C SER A 48 -5.65 -13.45 7.33
N LEU A 49 -5.13 -13.26 6.11
CA LEU A 49 -4.30 -12.11 5.74
C LEU A 49 -5.08 -10.80 5.91
N GLN A 50 -6.31 -10.74 5.38
CA GLN A 50 -7.23 -9.61 5.54
C GLN A 50 -7.67 -9.34 7.00
N GLN A 51 -7.34 -10.23 7.95
CA GLN A 51 -7.58 -10.06 9.38
C GLN A 51 -6.28 -9.78 10.17
N GLY A 52 -5.13 -9.64 9.49
CA GLY A 52 -3.82 -9.48 10.13
C GLY A 52 -3.24 -10.77 10.74
N ASP A 53 -3.89 -11.93 10.57
CA ASP A 53 -3.35 -13.24 11.00
C ASP A 53 -2.42 -13.80 9.91
N ILE A 54 -1.28 -13.12 9.74
CA ILE A 54 -0.24 -13.44 8.76
C ILE A 54 0.33 -14.84 9.04
N GLU A 55 0.56 -15.20 10.32
CA GLU A 55 1.05 -16.53 10.72
C GLU A 55 0.12 -17.66 10.23
N GLN A 56 -1.19 -17.55 10.46
CA GLN A 56 -2.15 -18.53 9.97
C GLN A 56 -2.23 -18.53 8.44
N SER A 57 -2.15 -17.35 7.81
CA SER A 57 -2.17 -17.23 6.36
C SER A 57 -1.01 -17.99 5.70
N VAL A 58 0.23 -17.82 6.19
CA VAL A 58 1.42 -18.59 5.77
C VAL A 58 1.15 -20.10 5.84
N LEU A 59 0.63 -20.57 6.98
CA LEU A 59 0.42 -21.99 7.24
C LEU A 59 -0.64 -22.59 6.31
N LEU A 60 -1.73 -21.86 6.03
CA LEU A 60 -2.79 -22.28 5.13
C LEU A 60 -2.33 -22.27 3.67
N ALA A 61 -1.66 -21.21 3.22
CA ALA A 61 -1.18 -21.08 1.84
C ALA A 61 -0.07 -22.11 1.51
N LYS A 62 0.92 -22.31 2.41
CA LYS A 62 1.96 -23.36 2.23
C LYS A 62 1.34 -24.76 2.23
N ARG A 63 0.27 -24.98 3.00
CA ARG A 63 -0.49 -26.25 3.00
C ARG A 63 -1.33 -26.45 1.74
N ALA A 64 -1.87 -25.37 1.14
CA ALA A 64 -2.54 -25.44 -0.15
C ALA A 64 -1.56 -25.80 -1.28
N LEU A 65 -0.40 -25.12 -1.33
CA LEU A 65 0.67 -25.41 -2.29
C LEU A 65 1.16 -26.86 -2.19
N GLY A 66 1.32 -27.39 -0.97
CA GLY A 66 1.71 -28.78 -0.71
C GLY A 66 0.69 -29.85 -1.14
N LEU A 67 -0.48 -29.46 -1.67
CA LEU A 67 -1.49 -30.35 -2.25
C LEU A 67 -1.62 -30.21 -3.78
N LEU A 68 -0.80 -29.36 -4.40
CA LEU A 68 -0.84 -29.01 -5.82
C LEU A 68 0.42 -29.50 -6.55
N ASP A 69 0.33 -29.59 -7.88
CA ASP A 69 1.51 -29.75 -8.73
C ASP A 69 2.14 -28.36 -8.96
N THR A 70 3.36 -28.16 -8.44
CA THR A 70 4.11 -26.90 -8.46
C THR A 70 4.61 -26.50 -9.85
N GLN A 71 4.30 -27.27 -10.89
CA GLN A 71 4.56 -26.93 -12.30
C GLN A 71 3.25 -26.73 -13.10
N SER A 72 2.10 -26.70 -12.41
CA SER A 72 0.78 -26.54 -13.03
C SER A 72 0.19 -25.15 -12.77
N ALA A 73 -0.61 -24.65 -13.71
CA ALA A 73 -1.35 -23.39 -13.55
C ALA A 73 -2.20 -23.34 -12.26
N GLN A 74 -2.65 -24.50 -11.74
CA GLN A 74 -3.41 -24.57 -10.48
C GLN A 74 -2.60 -24.14 -9.24
N SER A 75 -1.27 -24.04 -9.34
CA SER A 75 -0.39 -23.55 -8.26
C SER A 75 -0.12 -22.05 -8.30
N LEU A 76 -0.45 -21.35 -9.39
CA LEU A 76 -0.29 -19.90 -9.51
C LEU A 76 -0.95 -19.10 -8.37
N PRO A 77 -2.23 -19.34 -7.97
CA PRO A 77 -2.85 -18.55 -6.90
C PRO A 77 -2.21 -18.82 -5.53
N ALA A 78 -1.58 -19.99 -5.34
CA ALA A 78 -0.82 -20.29 -4.14
C ALA A 78 0.56 -19.60 -4.15
N PHE A 79 1.18 -19.44 -5.31
CA PHE A 79 2.45 -18.72 -5.44
C PHE A 79 2.28 -17.20 -5.32
N ASN A 80 1.28 -16.60 -5.97
CA ASN A 80 1.02 -15.16 -5.85
C ASN A 80 0.72 -14.79 -4.38
N LEU A 81 -0.22 -15.49 -3.75
CA LEU A 81 -0.59 -15.27 -2.35
C LEU A 81 0.59 -15.52 -1.38
N LEU A 82 1.47 -16.49 -1.65
CA LEU A 82 2.69 -16.67 -0.85
C LEU A 82 3.73 -15.56 -1.08
N GLY A 83 3.76 -14.97 -2.28
CA GLY A 83 4.50 -13.75 -2.56
C GLY A 83 4.00 -12.60 -1.69
N GLU A 84 2.70 -12.27 -1.80
CA GLU A 84 2.01 -11.24 -1.02
C GLU A 84 2.23 -11.40 0.50
N ILE A 85 1.95 -12.58 1.06
CA ILE A 85 2.15 -12.87 2.49
C ILE A 85 3.62 -12.66 2.92
N HIS A 86 4.59 -12.95 2.05
CA HIS A 86 6.02 -12.78 2.36
C HIS A 86 6.49 -11.33 2.24
N ILE A 87 5.75 -10.46 1.54
CA ILE A 87 5.94 -8.99 1.61
C ILE A 87 5.48 -8.46 2.97
N GLU A 88 4.30 -8.84 3.45
CA GLU A 88 3.77 -8.43 4.76
C GLU A 88 4.63 -8.91 5.95
N LEU A 89 5.48 -9.93 5.74
CA LEU A 89 6.47 -10.39 6.71
C LEU A 89 7.84 -9.69 6.63
N GLY A 90 8.06 -8.84 5.62
CA GLY A 90 9.39 -8.32 5.27
C GLY A 90 10.36 -9.37 4.72
N GLU A 91 9.90 -10.57 4.38
CA GLU A 91 10.70 -11.66 3.79
C GLU A 91 10.87 -11.47 2.27
N ILE A 92 11.37 -10.30 1.85
CA ILE A 92 11.46 -9.81 0.46
C ILE A 92 11.98 -10.84 -0.55
N GLU A 93 13.11 -11.51 -0.26
CA GLU A 93 13.68 -12.51 -1.18
C GLU A 93 12.84 -13.82 -1.23
N ALA A 94 12.12 -14.16 -0.17
CA ALA A 94 11.19 -15.30 -0.21
C ALA A 94 9.95 -14.95 -1.07
N ALA A 95 9.41 -13.73 -0.93
CA ALA A 95 8.32 -13.24 -1.78
C ALA A 95 8.71 -13.26 -3.27
N ARG A 96 9.88 -12.70 -3.59
CA ARG A 96 10.49 -12.71 -4.92
C ARG A 96 10.65 -14.12 -5.49
N GLN A 97 11.11 -15.09 -4.69
CA GLN A 97 11.21 -16.48 -5.12
C GLN A 97 9.85 -17.10 -5.49
N TYR A 98 8.77 -16.79 -4.75
CA TYR A 98 7.43 -17.25 -5.10
C TYR A 98 6.89 -16.58 -6.37
N PHE A 99 7.08 -15.27 -6.56
CA PHE A 99 6.71 -14.61 -7.81
C PHE A 99 7.49 -15.12 -9.03
N LEU A 100 8.80 -15.42 -8.88
CA LEU A 100 9.59 -16.07 -9.93
C LEU A 100 9.08 -17.49 -10.25
N GLN A 101 8.59 -18.24 -9.26
CA GLN A 101 7.94 -19.54 -9.47
C GLN A 101 6.59 -19.39 -10.22
N ALA A 102 5.82 -18.35 -9.95
CA ALA A 102 4.62 -18.03 -10.71
C ALA A 102 4.94 -17.64 -12.16
N VAL A 103 5.99 -16.85 -12.39
CA VAL A 103 6.46 -16.48 -13.74
C VAL A 103 6.96 -17.70 -14.53
N ALA A 104 7.55 -18.71 -13.87
CA ALA A 104 7.96 -19.94 -14.54
C ALA A 104 6.79 -20.78 -15.09
N ILE A 105 5.55 -20.50 -14.66
CA ILE A 105 4.31 -21.16 -15.09
C ILE A 105 3.51 -20.29 -16.06
N ASP A 106 3.51 -18.97 -15.86
CA ASP A 106 2.86 -17.98 -16.73
C ASP A 106 3.85 -16.86 -17.11
N THR A 107 4.74 -17.18 -18.05
CA THR A 107 5.89 -16.36 -18.49
C THR A 107 5.51 -14.99 -19.06
N ASP A 108 4.33 -14.93 -19.68
CA ASP A 108 3.88 -13.82 -20.54
C ASP A 108 2.59 -13.15 -20.02
N GLY A 109 2.02 -13.59 -18.89
CA GLY A 109 0.79 -13.03 -18.32
C GLY A 109 -0.48 -13.44 -19.07
N THR A 110 -0.47 -14.60 -19.73
CA THR A 110 -1.52 -15.07 -20.65
C THR A 110 -2.38 -16.19 -20.10
N VAL A 111 -2.00 -16.78 -18.95
CA VAL A 111 -2.91 -17.65 -18.18
C VAL A 111 -4.05 -16.80 -17.60
N ASP A 112 -5.24 -17.39 -17.50
CA ASP A 112 -6.44 -16.72 -16.98
C ASP A 112 -6.26 -16.28 -15.52
N GLU A 113 -6.80 -15.12 -15.14
CA GLU A 113 -6.75 -14.62 -13.76
C GLU A 113 -7.63 -15.48 -12.82
N GLU A 114 -8.68 -16.15 -13.33
CA GLU A 114 -9.42 -17.19 -12.57
C GLU A 114 -8.52 -18.38 -12.15
N LEU A 115 -7.34 -18.50 -12.79
CA LEU A 115 -6.30 -19.49 -12.47
C LEU A 115 -5.05 -18.84 -11.85
N GLY A 116 -5.05 -17.55 -11.49
CA GLY A 116 -3.90 -16.85 -10.91
C GLY A 116 -2.85 -16.38 -11.93
N GLY A 117 -3.17 -16.35 -13.22
CA GLY A 117 -2.34 -15.73 -14.25
C GLY A 117 -2.32 -14.20 -14.19
N GLY A 118 -1.98 -13.56 -15.31
CA GLY A 118 -2.04 -12.09 -15.44
C GLY A 118 -0.82 -11.34 -14.90
N ALA A 119 -0.99 -10.04 -14.64
CA ALA A 119 0.13 -9.09 -14.57
C ALA A 119 0.79 -8.92 -13.18
N GLU A 120 0.06 -9.18 -12.10
CA GLU A 120 0.40 -8.81 -10.70
C GLU A 120 1.84 -9.19 -10.31
N LYS A 121 2.20 -10.46 -10.53
CA LYS A 121 3.53 -11.02 -10.27
C LYS A 121 4.69 -10.31 -10.97
N PHE A 122 4.45 -9.66 -12.12
CA PHE A 122 5.48 -8.89 -12.81
C PHE A 122 5.65 -7.50 -12.21
N LEU A 123 4.57 -6.88 -11.71
CA LEU A 123 4.65 -5.57 -11.05
C LEU A 123 5.42 -5.70 -9.72
N TRP A 124 5.12 -6.75 -8.95
CA TRP A 124 5.90 -7.11 -7.77
C TRP A 124 7.38 -7.35 -8.11
N LEU A 125 7.70 -8.17 -9.12
CA LEU A 125 9.10 -8.40 -9.50
C LEU A 125 9.85 -7.15 -10.01
N ALA A 126 9.13 -6.13 -10.49
CA ALA A 126 9.75 -4.85 -10.85
C ALA A 126 10.19 -4.05 -9.62
N GLN A 127 9.34 -3.98 -8.59
CA GLN A 127 9.63 -3.32 -7.31
C GLN A 127 10.65 -4.10 -6.47
N LEU A 128 10.67 -5.43 -6.58
CA LEU A 128 11.52 -6.33 -5.81
C LEU A 128 12.85 -6.68 -6.51
N SER A 129 13.27 -5.94 -7.54
CA SER A 129 14.51 -6.27 -8.27
C SER A 129 15.77 -5.76 -7.56
N GLU A 130 16.67 -6.68 -7.20
CA GLU A 130 18.00 -6.37 -6.65
C GLU A 130 18.92 -5.60 -7.62
N GLU A 131 18.65 -5.64 -8.93
CA GLU A 131 19.43 -4.91 -9.95
C GLU A 131 18.86 -3.51 -10.22
N GLY A 132 17.59 -3.27 -9.92
CA GLY A 132 16.86 -2.06 -10.28
C GLY A 132 16.81 -1.85 -11.80
N GLY A 133 16.72 -0.58 -12.22
CA GLY A 133 17.04 -0.10 -13.56
C GLY A 133 16.49 -0.96 -14.70
N THR A 134 17.40 -1.58 -15.46
CA THR A 134 17.02 -2.33 -16.67
C THR A 134 16.30 -3.66 -16.39
N ASP A 135 16.37 -4.18 -15.16
CA ASP A 135 15.60 -5.39 -14.79
C ASP A 135 14.19 -5.02 -14.33
N SER A 136 14.06 -4.02 -13.44
CA SER A 136 12.76 -3.45 -13.06
C SER A 136 11.95 -3.00 -14.28
N LEU A 137 12.60 -2.35 -15.26
CA LEU A 137 11.99 -1.99 -16.54
C LEU A 137 11.38 -3.20 -17.27
N ARG A 138 12.13 -4.31 -17.41
CA ARG A 138 11.64 -5.53 -18.12
C ARG A 138 10.42 -6.13 -17.43
N TRP A 139 10.38 -6.08 -16.11
CA TRP A 139 9.26 -6.59 -15.33
C TRP A 139 8.02 -5.70 -15.44
N TYR A 140 8.16 -4.38 -15.34
CA TYR A 140 7.06 -3.45 -15.62
C TYR A 140 6.57 -3.56 -17.08
N GLU A 141 7.46 -3.67 -18.06
CA GLU A 141 7.08 -3.84 -19.48
C GLU A 141 6.22 -5.09 -19.70
N LYS A 142 6.55 -6.22 -19.04
CA LYS A 142 5.71 -7.43 -19.05
C LYS A 142 4.35 -7.21 -18.40
N GLY A 143 4.31 -6.61 -17.21
CA GLY A 143 3.07 -6.29 -16.50
C GLY A 143 2.16 -5.40 -17.34
N ALA A 144 2.70 -4.31 -17.88
CA ALA A 144 1.99 -3.39 -18.76
C ALA A 144 1.56 -4.03 -20.09
N SER A 145 2.32 -4.99 -20.63
CA SER A 145 1.92 -5.74 -21.84
C SER A 145 0.71 -6.66 -21.59
N ALA A 146 0.73 -7.41 -20.49
CA ALA A 146 -0.38 -8.25 -20.05
C ALA A 146 -1.63 -7.39 -19.76
N LEU A 147 -1.49 -6.28 -19.03
CA LEU A 147 -2.59 -5.36 -18.74
C LEU A 147 -3.21 -4.74 -19.99
N ARG A 148 -2.40 -4.27 -20.96
CA ARG A 148 -2.92 -3.76 -22.25
C ARG A 148 -3.72 -4.83 -23.01
N THR A 149 -3.28 -6.09 -22.96
CA THR A 149 -3.99 -7.23 -23.58
C THR A 149 -5.31 -7.53 -22.86
N GLN A 150 -5.33 -7.50 -21.52
CA GLN A 150 -6.56 -7.66 -20.73
C GLN A 150 -7.57 -6.52 -20.98
N ILE A 151 -7.10 -5.26 -21.00
CA ILE A 151 -7.90 -4.07 -21.29
C ILE A 151 -8.54 -4.18 -22.68
N GLN A 152 -7.77 -4.55 -23.71
CA GLN A 152 -8.31 -4.78 -25.05
C GLN A 152 -9.35 -5.93 -25.06
N ALA A 153 -9.04 -7.05 -24.42
CA ALA A 153 -9.95 -8.22 -24.32
C ALA A 153 -11.21 -7.96 -23.48
N LEU A 154 -11.25 -6.88 -22.69
CA LEU A 154 -12.46 -6.34 -22.07
C LEU A 154 -13.20 -5.39 -23.02
N GLN A 155 -12.51 -4.43 -23.64
CA GLN A 155 -13.10 -3.45 -24.56
C GLN A 155 -13.75 -4.08 -25.81
N GLU A 156 -13.22 -5.19 -26.31
CA GLU A 156 -13.81 -5.92 -27.46
C GLU A 156 -15.12 -6.66 -27.12
N ARG A 157 -15.49 -6.77 -25.83
CA ARG A 157 -16.74 -7.41 -25.41
C ARG A 157 -17.92 -6.49 -25.71
N LYS A 158 -18.75 -6.89 -26.68
CA LYS A 158 -19.92 -6.14 -27.23
C LYS A 158 -20.88 -5.51 -26.22
N LYS A 159 -20.88 -5.97 -24.98
CA LYS A 159 -21.53 -5.32 -23.84
C LYS A 159 -20.82 -5.75 -22.56
N LEU A 160 -20.26 -4.79 -21.83
CA LEU A 160 -19.91 -4.97 -20.43
C LEU A 160 -21.16 -4.88 -19.54
N ASN A 161 -21.07 -5.53 -18.39
CA ASN A 161 -21.90 -5.27 -17.22
C ASN A 161 -21.09 -4.42 -16.23
N GLU A 162 -21.76 -3.83 -15.24
CA GLU A 162 -21.17 -3.04 -14.15
C GLU A 162 -19.89 -3.67 -13.55
N VAL A 163 -19.91 -4.97 -13.25
CA VAL A 163 -18.72 -5.72 -12.77
C VAL A 163 -17.55 -5.70 -13.77
N GLY A 164 -17.84 -5.80 -15.08
CA GLY A 164 -16.84 -5.70 -16.13
C GLY A 164 -16.35 -4.27 -16.40
N GLU A 165 -17.16 -3.25 -16.11
CA GLU A 165 -16.77 -1.83 -16.16
C GLU A 165 -15.83 -1.50 -15.00
N LEU A 166 -16.14 -1.98 -13.78
CA LEU A 166 -15.25 -1.89 -12.61
C LEU A 166 -13.92 -2.62 -12.85
N LEU A 167 -13.95 -3.84 -13.39
CA LEU A 167 -12.75 -4.61 -13.74
C LEU A 167 -11.89 -3.90 -14.81
N LEU A 168 -12.52 -3.30 -15.81
CA LEU A 168 -11.82 -2.52 -16.83
C LEU A 168 -11.13 -1.29 -16.21
N GLU A 169 -11.76 -0.62 -15.24
CA GLU A 169 -11.15 0.51 -14.54
C GLU A 169 -10.03 0.07 -13.57
N GLU A 170 -10.16 -1.08 -12.90
CA GLU A 170 -9.07 -1.70 -12.12
C GLU A 170 -7.84 -1.94 -13.00
N LYS A 171 -8.01 -2.59 -14.17
CA LYS A 171 -6.87 -2.86 -15.07
C LYS A 171 -6.27 -1.57 -15.65
N LYS A 172 -7.08 -0.54 -15.91
CA LYS A 172 -6.60 0.80 -16.30
C LYS A 172 -5.78 1.45 -15.19
N LYS A 173 -6.24 1.43 -13.94
CA LYS A 173 -5.45 1.90 -12.78
C LYS A 173 -4.13 1.11 -12.65
N LYS A 174 -4.17 -0.23 -12.64
CA LYS A 174 -2.95 -1.07 -12.59
C LYS A 174 -1.99 -0.80 -13.75
N LEU A 175 -2.49 -0.51 -14.96
CA LEU A 175 -1.65 -0.09 -16.10
C LEU A 175 -1.04 1.29 -15.87
N ALA A 176 -1.81 2.25 -15.36
CA ALA A 176 -1.32 3.59 -15.06
C ALA A 176 -0.22 3.56 -13.99
N VAL A 177 -0.39 2.77 -12.91
CA VAL A 177 0.66 2.52 -11.89
C VAL A 177 1.91 1.92 -12.53
N ALA A 178 1.75 0.88 -13.36
CA ALA A 178 2.87 0.24 -14.05
C ALA A 178 3.63 1.20 -15.01
N LEU A 179 2.93 2.19 -15.58
CA LEU A 179 3.56 3.24 -16.39
C LEU A 179 4.27 4.28 -15.53
N CYS A 180 3.73 4.63 -14.37
CA CYS A 180 4.34 5.57 -13.43
C CYS A 180 5.64 5.00 -12.83
N GLY A 181 5.64 3.74 -12.41
CA GLY A 181 6.85 3.05 -11.94
C GLY A 181 7.96 2.93 -13.01
N VAL A 182 7.62 2.90 -14.31
CA VAL A 182 8.63 2.99 -15.38
C VAL A 182 9.17 4.41 -15.53
N VAL A 183 8.33 5.44 -15.41
CA VAL A 183 8.78 6.84 -15.40
C VAL A 183 9.76 7.07 -14.25
N GLU A 184 9.44 6.58 -13.05
CA GLU A 184 10.31 6.67 -11.87
C GLU A 184 11.68 6.02 -12.11
N VAL A 185 11.71 4.79 -12.66
CA VAL A 185 12.97 4.11 -13.03
C VAL A 185 13.79 4.89 -14.07
N TYR A 186 13.17 5.65 -14.97
CA TYR A 186 13.87 6.58 -15.87
C TYR A 186 14.28 7.91 -15.24
N MET A 187 13.69 8.27 -14.09
CA MET A 187 14.04 9.47 -13.33
C MET A 187 15.11 9.20 -12.25
N THR A 188 15.27 7.96 -11.79
CA THR A 188 16.34 7.53 -10.88
C THR A 188 17.44 6.78 -11.63
N ASP A 189 17.21 5.51 -11.94
CA ASP A 189 18.25 4.51 -12.23
C ASP A 189 18.77 4.62 -13.67
N LEU A 190 17.87 4.91 -14.60
CA LEU A 190 18.14 5.06 -16.04
C LEU A 190 18.17 6.53 -16.48
N SER A 191 18.34 7.45 -15.53
CA SER A 191 18.38 8.91 -15.74
C SER A 191 19.53 9.42 -16.63
N TRP A 192 20.49 8.54 -16.95
CA TRP A 192 21.61 8.83 -17.88
C TRP A 192 21.39 8.32 -19.31
N GLU A 193 20.29 7.65 -19.62
CA GLU A 193 19.98 7.19 -20.99
C GLU A 193 19.57 8.36 -21.89
N GLU A 194 20.08 8.40 -23.13
CA GLU A 194 19.88 9.54 -24.07
C GLU A 194 18.40 9.79 -24.44
N ASP A 195 17.52 8.81 -24.23
CA ASP A 195 16.09 8.89 -24.53
C ASP A 195 15.18 8.89 -23.29
N ALA A 196 15.73 9.00 -22.07
CA ALA A 196 14.99 8.96 -20.81
C ALA A 196 13.85 10.00 -20.75
N GLU A 197 14.14 11.29 -21.02
CA GLU A 197 13.12 12.35 -21.03
C GLU A 197 12.00 12.07 -22.06
N GLN A 198 12.36 11.58 -23.26
CA GLN A 198 11.39 11.27 -24.31
C GLN A 198 10.47 10.10 -23.90
N LYS A 199 11.02 9.09 -23.20
CA LYS A 199 10.24 7.99 -22.64
C LYS A 199 9.32 8.48 -21.53
N CYS A 200 9.83 9.28 -20.59
CA CYS A 200 9.02 9.85 -19.51
C CYS A 200 7.81 10.64 -20.03
N GLU A 201 8.01 11.55 -20.99
CA GLU A 201 6.94 12.29 -21.66
C GLU A 201 5.91 11.35 -22.32
N SER A 202 6.36 10.31 -23.03
CA SER A 202 5.47 9.36 -23.71
C SER A 202 4.66 8.51 -22.73
N LEU A 203 5.29 8.00 -21.67
CA LEU A 203 4.69 7.08 -20.69
C LEU A 203 3.70 7.82 -19.79
N VAL A 204 4.04 9.02 -19.33
CA VAL A 204 3.14 9.81 -18.46
C VAL A 204 1.94 10.38 -19.24
N THR A 205 2.12 10.65 -20.54
CA THR A 205 1.01 10.95 -21.46
C THR A 205 0.10 9.73 -21.67
N GLU A 206 0.65 8.51 -21.74
CA GLU A 206 -0.17 7.29 -21.78
C GLU A 206 -0.93 7.09 -20.45
N ALA A 207 -0.25 7.21 -19.30
CA ALA A 207 -0.84 6.98 -17.98
C ALA A 207 -2.03 7.93 -17.69
N THR A 208 -1.87 9.22 -17.97
CA THR A 208 -2.94 10.23 -17.79
C THR A 208 -4.10 10.07 -18.78
N LEU A 209 -3.89 9.46 -19.96
CA LEU A 209 -4.96 9.09 -20.89
C LEU A 209 -5.66 7.76 -20.53
N VAL A 210 -4.94 6.83 -19.89
CA VAL A 210 -5.47 5.53 -19.44
C VAL A 210 -6.36 5.69 -18.20
N ALA A 211 -5.94 6.49 -17.21
CA ALA A 211 -6.65 6.68 -15.94
C ALA A 211 -6.74 8.18 -15.54
N PRO A 212 -7.48 9.02 -16.29
CA PRO A 212 -7.54 10.47 -16.07
C PRO A 212 -8.17 10.90 -14.73
N GLU A 213 -8.97 10.03 -14.10
CA GLU A 213 -9.59 10.25 -12.77
C GLU A 213 -8.84 9.55 -11.62
N PHE A 214 -7.61 9.07 -11.86
CA PHE A 214 -6.74 8.51 -10.83
C PHE A 214 -5.66 9.54 -10.45
N PRO A 215 -5.38 9.83 -9.16
CA PRO A 215 -4.51 10.95 -8.80
C PRO A 215 -3.04 10.78 -9.18
N GLU A 216 -2.49 9.57 -9.07
CA GLU A 216 -1.06 9.26 -9.16
C GLU A 216 -0.42 9.63 -10.53
N PRO A 217 -0.99 9.30 -11.71
CA PRO A 217 -0.47 9.77 -13.00
C PRO A 217 -0.30 11.30 -13.13
N TRP A 218 -1.09 12.09 -12.39
CA TRP A 218 -0.94 13.54 -12.35
C TRP A 218 0.22 13.98 -11.42
N GLN A 219 0.57 13.19 -10.42
CA GLN A 219 1.75 13.41 -9.55
C GLN A 219 3.03 13.04 -10.30
N THR A 220 3.03 11.91 -11.00
CA THR A 220 4.12 11.52 -11.91
C THR A 220 4.31 12.57 -13.03
N LEU A 221 3.21 13.10 -13.58
CA LEU A 221 3.28 14.23 -14.53
C LEU A 221 3.94 15.46 -13.90
N ALA A 222 3.59 15.79 -12.66
CA ALA A 222 4.23 16.89 -11.95
C ALA A 222 5.74 16.66 -11.77
N ASN A 223 6.15 15.46 -11.34
CA ASN A 223 7.55 15.08 -11.17
C ASN A 223 8.37 15.27 -12.46
N VAL A 224 7.86 14.76 -13.60
CA VAL A 224 8.47 14.98 -14.92
C VAL A 224 8.56 16.48 -15.26
N ARG A 225 7.53 17.28 -14.96
CA ARG A 225 7.52 18.73 -15.21
C ARG A 225 8.48 19.50 -14.31
N ILE A 226 8.66 19.10 -13.04
CA ILE A 226 9.67 19.66 -12.11
C ILE A 226 11.07 19.43 -12.69
N SER A 227 11.38 18.19 -13.10
CA SER A 227 12.68 17.84 -13.70
C SER A 227 12.96 18.61 -15.00
N GLN A 228 11.91 18.92 -15.79
CA GLN A 228 12.00 19.79 -16.97
C GLN A 228 12.06 21.30 -16.66
N SER A 229 12.10 21.72 -15.39
CA SER A 229 11.99 23.12 -14.93
C SER A 229 10.68 23.83 -15.36
N ARG A 230 9.60 23.08 -15.57
CA ARG A 230 8.27 23.55 -16.01
C ARG A 230 7.30 23.69 -14.84
N LEU A 231 7.70 24.47 -13.84
CA LEU A 231 7.00 24.62 -12.55
C LEU A 231 5.49 24.89 -12.66
N GLN A 232 5.07 25.75 -13.60
CA GLN A 232 3.65 26.07 -13.81
C GLN A 232 2.83 24.87 -14.33
N ASP A 233 3.42 24.03 -15.18
CA ASP A 233 2.78 22.79 -15.64
C ASP A 233 2.75 21.73 -14.52
N ALA A 234 3.78 21.70 -13.67
CA ALA A 234 3.83 20.82 -12.49
C ALA A 234 2.72 21.16 -11.49
N GLN A 235 2.62 22.44 -11.09
CA GLN A 235 1.55 22.89 -10.21
C GLN A 235 0.15 22.63 -10.79
N ALA A 236 -0.03 22.76 -12.12
CA ALA A 236 -1.31 22.47 -12.76
C ALA A 236 -1.67 20.98 -12.66
N ALA A 237 -0.69 20.08 -12.79
CA ALA A 237 -0.87 18.64 -12.61
C ALA A 237 -1.12 18.28 -11.13
N LEU A 238 -0.39 18.89 -10.17
CA LEU A 238 -0.60 18.68 -8.74
C LEU A 238 -2.01 19.12 -8.28
N ARG A 239 -2.50 20.28 -8.73
CA ARG A 239 -3.87 20.73 -8.45
C ARG A 239 -4.90 19.75 -9.01
N ARG A 240 -4.72 19.26 -10.25
CA ARG A 240 -5.58 18.21 -10.83
C ARG A 240 -5.51 16.90 -10.05
N SER A 241 -4.37 16.52 -9.48
CA SER A 241 -4.25 15.36 -8.59
C SER A 241 -5.06 15.56 -7.30
N LEU A 242 -4.86 16.69 -6.61
CA LEU A 242 -5.53 17.04 -5.36
C LEU A 242 -7.06 17.14 -5.53
N ASP A 243 -7.54 17.79 -6.60
CA ASP A 243 -8.97 17.99 -6.87
C ASP A 243 -9.77 16.68 -7.01
N LEU A 244 -9.11 15.55 -7.28
CA LEU A 244 -9.74 14.23 -7.37
C LEU A 244 -10.08 13.61 -6.00
N TRP A 245 -9.40 14.01 -4.91
CA TRP A 245 -9.51 13.31 -3.62
C TRP A 245 -9.51 14.19 -2.35
N LYS A 246 -9.01 15.43 -2.39
CA LYS A 246 -8.80 16.26 -1.19
C LYS A 246 -10.08 16.52 -0.36
N HIS A 247 -11.24 16.55 -1.02
CA HIS A 247 -12.56 16.75 -0.41
C HIS A 247 -13.30 15.44 -0.06
N LEU A 248 -12.63 14.28 -0.16
CA LEU A 248 -13.25 12.97 0.13
C LEU A 248 -13.01 12.54 1.59
N PRO A 249 -14.02 11.92 2.24
CA PRO A 249 -13.90 11.42 3.61
C PRO A 249 -12.86 10.29 3.69
N PRO A 250 -12.18 10.09 4.85
CA PRO A 250 -11.02 9.21 4.99
C PRO A 250 -11.14 7.80 4.40
N GLU A 251 -12.31 7.19 4.43
CA GLU A 251 -12.54 5.80 4.00
C GLU A 251 -12.75 5.64 2.48
N ASN A 252 -12.57 6.70 1.68
CA ASN A 252 -12.85 6.69 0.24
C ASN A 252 -11.69 6.12 -0.61
N SER A 253 -11.97 5.06 -1.38
CA SER A 253 -10.99 4.35 -2.23
C SER A 253 -10.46 5.10 -3.47
N GLN A 254 -10.70 6.41 -3.58
CA GLN A 254 -10.01 7.30 -4.53
C GLN A 254 -8.89 8.12 -3.87
N ILE A 255 -8.80 8.14 -2.54
CA ILE A 255 -7.67 8.72 -1.81
C ILE A 255 -6.44 7.83 -2.06
N PRO A 256 -5.28 8.40 -2.44
CA PRO A 256 -4.05 7.62 -2.59
C PRO A 256 -3.60 7.04 -1.24
N ASP A 257 -2.83 5.96 -1.28
CA ASP A 257 -2.25 5.37 -0.08
C ASP A 257 -1.28 6.34 0.63
N PHE A 258 -0.85 5.96 1.83
CA PHE A 258 0.01 6.77 2.68
C PHE A 258 1.36 7.08 1.98
N PRO A 259 2.12 6.11 1.43
CA PRO A 259 3.36 6.41 0.69
C PRO A 259 3.17 7.36 -0.50
N THR A 260 2.10 7.18 -1.29
CA THR A 260 1.80 8.07 -2.43
C THR A 260 1.56 9.50 -1.97
N ARG A 261 0.90 9.71 -0.82
CA ARG A 261 0.69 11.05 -0.25
C ARG A 261 1.96 11.66 0.38
N VAL A 262 2.87 10.85 0.93
CA VAL A 262 4.21 11.34 1.35
C VAL A 262 5.01 11.85 0.14
N SER A 263 5.01 11.10 -0.97
CA SER A 263 5.61 11.54 -2.24
C SER A 263 4.95 12.80 -2.80
N LEU A 264 3.61 12.89 -2.75
CA LEU A 264 2.88 14.09 -3.13
C LEU A 264 3.29 15.32 -2.32
N ALA A 265 3.41 15.20 -0.99
CA ALA A 265 3.80 16.31 -0.12
C ALA A 265 5.18 16.88 -0.51
N ARG A 266 6.14 15.99 -0.80
CA ARG A 266 7.47 16.37 -1.32
C ARG A 266 7.37 17.14 -2.65
N LEU A 267 6.55 16.66 -3.60
CA LEU A 267 6.32 17.34 -4.89
C LEU A 267 5.62 18.70 -4.75
N LEU A 268 4.73 18.86 -3.76
CA LEU A 268 4.05 20.13 -3.46
C LEU A 268 5.04 21.16 -2.86
N MET A 269 5.89 20.73 -1.92
CA MET A 269 6.97 21.58 -1.37
C MET A 269 7.94 22.05 -2.46
N GLU A 270 8.37 21.15 -3.35
CA GLU A 270 9.25 21.49 -4.48
C GLU A 270 8.56 22.37 -5.56
N SER A 271 7.22 22.41 -5.55
CA SER A 271 6.42 23.17 -6.53
C SER A 271 5.94 24.55 -6.03
N ASP A 272 6.44 25.06 -4.91
CA ASP A 272 5.93 26.26 -4.23
C ASP A 272 4.41 26.20 -3.93
N MET A 273 3.92 25.01 -3.57
CA MET A 273 2.54 24.78 -3.10
C MET A 273 2.57 24.45 -1.60
N ASP A 274 3.16 25.36 -0.82
CA ASP A 274 3.48 25.14 0.60
C ASP A 274 2.23 24.88 1.45
N VAL A 275 1.12 25.58 1.17
CA VAL A 275 -0.15 25.44 1.92
C VAL A 275 -0.76 24.07 1.65
N GLU A 276 -0.90 23.70 0.38
CA GLU A 276 -1.43 22.38 -0.01
C GLU A 276 -0.52 21.23 0.49
N ALA A 277 0.78 21.45 0.64
CA ALA A 277 1.68 20.47 1.26
C ALA A 277 1.37 20.24 2.74
N ILE A 278 1.13 21.31 3.51
CA ILE A 278 0.77 21.19 4.94
C ILE A 278 -0.60 20.52 5.11
N GLU A 279 -1.61 20.87 4.32
CA GLU A 279 -2.92 20.21 4.34
C GLU A 279 -2.82 18.67 4.13
N VAL A 280 -1.91 18.22 3.25
CA VAL A 280 -1.65 16.79 3.03
C VAL A 280 -0.91 16.15 4.20
N LEU A 281 0.03 16.86 4.81
CA LEU A 281 0.87 16.34 5.91
C LEU A 281 0.13 16.29 7.25
N GLU A 282 -0.71 17.28 7.56
CA GLU A 282 -1.63 17.27 8.71
C GLU A 282 -2.58 16.08 8.64
N ARG A 283 -3.14 15.83 7.45
CA ARG A 283 -3.98 14.66 7.19
C ARG A 283 -3.23 13.33 7.34
N LEU A 284 -1.96 13.26 6.93
CA LEU A 284 -1.14 12.06 7.13
C LEU A 284 -0.88 11.79 8.62
N VAL A 285 -0.55 12.82 9.42
CA VAL A 285 -0.43 12.68 10.89
C VAL A 285 -1.74 12.23 11.54
N GLY A 286 -2.88 12.70 11.04
CA GLY A 286 -4.20 12.24 11.50
C GLY A 286 -4.57 10.80 11.13
N GLU A 287 -3.78 10.14 10.28
CA GLU A 287 -3.96 8.74 9.86
C GLU A 287 -2.88 7.81 10.46
N ASP A 288 -1.64 8.29 10.64
CA ASP A 288 -0.54 7.64 11.39
C ASP A 288 0.37 8.71 12.03
N ASP A 289 0.32 8.82 13.37
CA ASP A 289 1.14 9.75 14.14
C ASP A 289 2.55 9.22 14.44
N SER A 290 2.89 7.99 14.04
CA SER A 290 4.19 7.37 14.28
C SER A 290 5.24 7.64 13.20
N SER A 291 4.85 8.21 12.06
CA SER A 291 5.74 8.42 10.91
C SER A 291 6.76 9.57 11.12
N VAL A 292 8.01 9.21 11.43
CA VAL A 292 9.16 10.13 11.58
C VAL A 292 9.31 11.09 10.39
N GLU A 293 9.13 10.56 9.17
CA GLU A 293 9.27 11.31 7.92
C GLU A 293 8.17 12.36 7.74
N VAL A 294 6.91 12.03 8.03
CA VAL A 294 5.78 12.98 7.89
C VAL A 294 5.94 14.14 8.88
N TRP A 295 6.29 13.84 10.14
CA TRP A 295 6.58 14.88 11.13
C TRP A 295 7.76 15.78 10.71
N TYR A 296 8.79 15.20 10.08
CA TYR A 296 9.91 15.97 9.53
C TYR A 296 9.47 16.85 8.36
N LEU A 297 8.73 16.31 7.39
CA LEU A 297 8.27 17.04 6.20
C LEU A 297 7.35 18.20 6.57
N GLY A 298 6.39 18.00 7.48
CA GLY A 298 5.51 19.09 7.92
C GLY A 298 6.29 20.15 8.72
N GLY A 299 7.21 19.71 9.58
CA GLY A 299 8.12 20.62 10.28
C GLY A 299 8.98 21.46 9.33
N TRP A 300 9.51 20.87 8.26
CA TRP A 300 10.31 21.55 7.24
C TRP A 300 9.46 22.44 6.31
N GLY A 301 8.27 22.01 5.91
CA GLY A 301 7.31 22.82 5.15
C GLY A 301 6.88 24.07 5.92
N LEU A 302 6.58 23.94 7.21
CA LEU A 302 6.27 25.06 8.10
C LEU A 302 7.46 26.01 8.30
N TYR A 303 8.70 25.50 8.25
CA TYR A 303 9.91 26.33 8.24
C TYR A 303 9.99 27.18 6.95
N ILE A 304 9.87 26.55 5.77
CA ILE A 304 9.92 27.20 4.46
C ILE A 304 8.79 28.24 4.31
N LEU A 305 7.58 27.87 4.71
CA LEU A 305 6.41 28.77 4.73
C LEU A 305 6.70 30.02 5.58
N GLY A 306 7.27 29.85 6.77
CA GLY A 306 7.66 30.97 7.62
C GLY A 306 8.80 31.83 7.04
N GLU A 307 9.75 31.26 6.28
CA GLU A 307 10.75 32.05 5.54
C GLU A 307 10.09 32.90 4.44
N LYS A 308 9.23 32.30 3.61
CA LYS A 308 8.48 33.00 2.56
C LYS A 308 7.61 34.12 3.11
N GLN A 309 6.92 33.88 4.24
CA GLN A 309 6.13 34.89 4.94
C GLN A 309 7.02 36.02 5.50
N ARG A 310 8.14 35.69 6.14
CA ARG A 310 9.09 36.66 6.71
C ARG A 310 9.78 37.52 5.65
N ASN A 311 10.04 36.99 4.46
CA ASN A 311 10.63 37.71 3.34
C ASN A 311 9.60 38.59 2.58
N GLY A 312 8.30 38.36 2.79
CA GLY A 312 7.23 39.04 2.06
C GLY A 312 7.01 38.50 0.64
N GLU A 313 7.32 37.22 0.42
CA GLU A 313 7.19 36.55 -0.88
C GLU A 313 5.75 36.07 -1.14
N LEU A 314 4.94 35.94 -0.08
CA LEU A 314 3.51 35.61 -0.15
C LEU A 314 2.64 36.86 -0.32
N THR A 315 1.63 36.77 -1.18
CA THR A 315 0.70 37.86 -1.48
C THR A 315 -0.28 38.12 -0.34
N ALA A 316 -0.64 39.40 -0.14
CA ALA A 316 -1.27 39.89 1.09
C ALA A 316 -2.71 39.42 1.40
N GLU A 317 -3.28 38.47 0.64
CA GLU A 317 -4.62 37.92 0.89
C GLU A 317 -4.65 36.90 2.06
N THR A 318 -3.49 36.37 2.46
CA THR A 318 -3.30 35.49 3.64
C THR A 318 -2.40 36.11 4.72
N SER A 319 -2.10 37.41 4.62
CA SER A 319 -1.10 38.11 5.43
C SER A 319 -1.73 38.97 6.54
N ASP A 320 -2.24 38.33 7.61
CA ASP A 320 -2.39 39.07 8.87
C ASP A 320 -1.03 39.16 9.61
N GLY A 321 -0.85 40.25 10.36
CA GLY A 321 0.42 40.98 10.48
C GLY A 321 1.55 40.39 11.32
N ASP A 322 1.57 39.10 11.66
CA ASP A 322 2.69 38.45 12.37
C ASP A 322 2.86 36.93 12.09
N ASN A 323 2.26 36.43 11.00
CA ASN A 323 2.06 34.99 10.73
C ASN A 323 3.34 34.12 10.77
N TRP A 324 4.50 34.63 10.32
CA TRP A 324 5.74 33.83 10.21
C TRP A 324 6.21 33.24 11.54
N ARG A 325 5.87 33.88 12.67
CA ARG A 325 6.16 33.35 14.01
C ARG A 325 5.31 32.14 14.36
N VAL A 326 4.06 32.11 13.90
CA VAL A 326 3.13 30.99 14.12
C VAL A 326 3.65 29.78 13.36
N SER A 327 3.90 29.91 12.05
CA SER A 327 4.49 28.83 11.24
C SER A 327 5.80 28.30 11.82
N TRP A 328 6.68 29.17 12.35
CA TRP A 328 7.93 28.75 12.99
C TRP A 328 7.77 28.14 14.39
N VAL A 329 6.76 28.51 15.17
CA VAL A 329 6.43 27.82 16.43
C VAL A 329 5.90 26.41 16.14
N SER A 330 4.99 26.27 15.18
CA SER A 330 4.47 24.97 14.74
C SER A 330 5.56 24.09 14.14
N SER A 331 6.40 24.64 13.25
CA SER A 331 7.59 23.98 12.70
C SER A 331 8.47 23.37 13.79
N ARG A 332 8.75 24.14 14.85
CA ARG A 332 9.54 23.66 16.01
C ARG A 332 8.85 22.52 16.75
N GLN A 333 7.52 22.56 16.93
CA GLN A 333 6.76 21.47 17.57
C GLN A 333 6.84 20.18 16.73
N TRP A 334 6.59 20.28 15.42
CA TRP A 334 6.65 19.15 14.48
C TRP A 334 8.04 18.51 14.41
N LEU A 335 9.10 19.30 14.24
CA LEU A 335 10.48 18.79 14.23
C LEU A 335 10.88 18.17 15.58
N SER A 336 10.39 18.72 16.70
CA SER A 336 10.59 18.15 18.04
C SER A 336 9.84 16.83 18.24
N HIS A 337 8.71 16.62 17.54
CA HIS A 337 8.02 15.33 17.51
C HIS A 337 8.81 14.34 16.64
N SER A 338 9.19 14.73 15.42
CA SER A 338 9.99 13.89 14.50
C SER A 338 11.24 13.32 15.19
N LEU A 339 12.04 14.16 15.85
CA LEU A 339 13.23 13.68 16.58
C LEU A 339 12.91 12.79 17.79
N ARG A 340 11.76 12.98 18.44
CA ARG A 340 11.31 12.12 19.54
C ARG A 340 11.00 10.71 19.04
N LEU A 341 10.35 10.60 17.88
CA LEU A 341 10.06 9.32 17.23
C LEU A 341 11.34 8.69 16.66
N PHE A 342 12.23 9.51 16.07
CA PHE A 342 13.55 9.10 15.58
C PHE A 342 14.34 8.34 16.66
N ASP A 343 14.47 8.95 17.85
CA ASP A 343 15.17 8.37 19.00
C ASP A 343 14.40 7.21 19.67
N GLN A 344 13.09 7.06 19.43
CA GLN A 344 12.26 5.96 19.97
C GLN A 344 12.22 4.72 19.07
N GLN A 345 12.42 4.89 17.76
CA GLN A 345 12.32 3.84 16.74
C GLN A 345 13.69 3.32 16.27
N ASP A 346 14.80 3.83 16.83
CA ASP A 346 16.17 3.63 16.35
C ASP A 346 16.29 3.94 14.83
N TYR A 347 15.67 5.06 14.39
CA TYR A 347 15.41 5.34 12.97
C TYR A 347 16.70 5.61 12.16
N GLU A 348 16.83 4.99 10.98
CA GLU A 348 18.12 4.84 10.29
C GLU A 348 18.57 6.02 9.40
N ASP A 349 17.70 6.98 9.04
CA ASP A 349 18.10 8.15 8.22
C ASP A 349 18.82 9.22 9.06
N GLU A 350 20.11 8.98 9.34
CA GLU A 350 21.00 9.93 10.03
C GLU A 350 20.92 11.35 9.44
N ARG A 351 20.73 11.51 8.13
CA ARG A 351 20.75 12.81 7.45
C ARG A 351 19.46 13.61 7.68
N LEU A 352 18.31 12.94 7.69
CA LEU A 352 17.03 13.54 8.12
C LEU A 352 17.14 13.99 9.58
N GLY A 353 17.69 13.14 10.45
CA GLY A 353 17.92 13.46 11.87
C GLY A 353 18.90 14.61 12.08
N GLU A 354 19.98 14.71 11.29
CA GLU A 354 20.90 15.87 11.31
C GLU A 354 20.17 17.16 10.89
N HIS A 355 19.51 17.17 9.73
CA HIS A 355 18.84 18.37 9.22
C HIS A 355 17.70 18.86 10.14
N ALA A 356 16.92 17.95 10.74
CA ALA A 356 15.91 18.31 11.73
C ALA A 356 16.50 19.05 12.94
N ARG A 357 17.71 18.65 13.40
CA ARG A 357 18.45 19.33 14.49
C ARG A 357 18.98 20.69 14.06
N GLU A 358 19.44 20.85 12.82
CA GLU A 358 19.88 22.14 12.26
C GLU A 358 18.73 23.15 12.12
N LEU A 359 17.56 22.71 11.65
CA LEU A 359 16.34 23.52 11.58
C LEU A 359 15.87 23.95 12.97
N LEU A 360 15.84 23.04 13.95
CA LEU A 360 15.49 23.36 15.34
C LEU A 360 16.43 24.38 15.96
N ALA A 361 17.75 24.22 15.81
CA ALA A 361 18.73 25.20 16.31
C ALA A 361 18.55 26.59 15.67
N THR A 362 18.16 26.64 14.40
CA THR A 362 17.85 27.89 13.67
C THR A 362 16.56 28.54 14.20
N LEU A 363 15.52 27.75 14.44
CA LEU A 363 14.25 28.20 15.03
C LEU A 363 14.42 28.70 16.46
N GLU A 364 15.16 28.00 17.31
CA GLU A 364 15.48 28.45 18.67
C GLU A 364 16.24 29.77 18.68
N ALA A 365 17.25 29.92 17.82
CA ALA A 365 18.03 31.14 17.72
C ALA A 365 17.20 32.36 17.28
N ALA A 366 16.18 32.16 16.46
CA ALA A 366 15.38 33.24 15.88
C ALA A 366 14.08 33.55 16.64
N LEU A 367 13.45 32.55 17.28
CA LEU A 367 12.28 32.74 18.16
C LEU A 367 12.70 33.24 19.56
N GLY A 368 13.97 33.04 19.95
CA GLY A 368 14.49 33.30 21.28
C GLY A 368 14.55 32.01 22.08
N GLY A 369 15.78 31.52 22.32
CA GLY A 369 16.01 30.19 22.88
C GLY A 369 15.41 30.00 24.28
N ALA A 370 14.64 28.92 24.42
CA ALA A 370 14.11 28.31 25.64
C ALA A 370 13.55 29.23 26.74
N VAL A 371 12.25 29.07 27.03
CA VAL A 371 11.78 29.16 28.42
C VAL A 371 12.56 28.10 29.19
N GLY A 372 13.49 28.52 30.05
CA GLY A 372 14.27 27.60 30.88
C GLY A 372 13.36 26.81 31.82
N GLY A 373 13.63 25.51 31.96
CA GLY A 373 12.70 24.54 32.54
C GLY A 373 11.98 25.00 33.81
N GLY A 374 10.66 25.16 33.69
CA GLY A 374 9.70 25.10 34.77
C GLY A 374 8.89 23.80 34.64
N GLU A 375 8.49 23.24 35.78
CA GLU A 375 7.57 22.10 35.87
C GLU A 375 6.13 22.65 35.88
N ASP A 376 5.40 22.51 34.77
CA ASP A 376 3.94 22.68 34.61
C ASP A 376 3.59 21.79 33.39
N GLU A 377 3.18 20.52 33.55
CA GLU A 377 1.81 20.04 33.84
C GLU A 377 0.72 20.56 32.89
N ASP A 378 0.16 19.61 32.12
CA ASP A 378 -1.09 19.57 31.36
C ASP A 378 -1.45 20.68 30.34
N GLY A 379 -1.75 20.24 29.10
CA GLY A 379 -2.10 21.15 27.99
C GLY A 379 -2.48 20.48 26.65
N ASP A 380 -2.95 19.22 26.65
CA ASP A 380 -3.62 18.63 25.49
C ASP A 380 -5.06 19.19 25.40
N GLU A 381 -5.18 20.44 24.96
CA GLU A 381 -6.46 21.09 24.67
C GLU A 381 -6.54 21.37 23.16
N TRP A 382 -6.99 20.35 22.42
CA TRP A 382 -7.44 20.52 21.05
C TRP A 382 -8.73 21.34 21.09
N GLU A 383 -8.77 22.49 20.41
CA GLU A 383 -10.00 23.29 20.29
C GLU A 383 -10.99 22.58 19.35
N ASP A 384 -11.80 21.67 19.91
CA ASP A 384 -13.01 21.14 19.27
C ASP A 384 -14.01 22.30 19.08
N ASP A 385 -14.13 22.77 17.85
CA ASP A 385 -15.02 23.86 17.42
C ASP A 385 -16.50 23.38 17.31
N GLU A 386 -17.05 22.80 18.39
CA GLU A 386 -18.46 22.37 18.48
C GLU A 386 -19.41 23.46 19.04
N ASP A 387 -20.26 23.96 18.15
CA ASP A 387 -21.61 24.52 18.38
C ASP A 387 -21.84 25.66 19.40
N GLU A 388 -21.97 26.90 18.88
CA GLU A 388 -23.03 27.82 19.32
C GLU A 388 -23.84 28.37 18.13
N ASN A 389 -25.03 27.80 17.84
CA ASN A 389 -26.27 28.55 17.56
C ASN A 389 -27.52 27.64 17.42
N ALA A 390 -28.02 27.11 18.54
CA ALA A 390 -29.28 26.37 18.57
C ALA A 390 -30.07 26.52 19.90
N ASP A 391 -30.62 27.70 20.17
CA ASP A 391 -32.03 27.85 20.62
C ASP A 391 -32.43 29.33 20.88
N GLU A 392 -33.59 29.75 20.34
CA GLU A 392 -34.45 30.78 20.95
C GLU A 392 -35.86 30.18 21.16
N GLU A 393 -36.42 30.34 22.36
CA GLU A 393 -37.57 29.56 22.82
C GLU A 393 -38.94 29.98 22.23
N MET A 394 -39.68 28.98 21.75
CA MET A 394 -41.06 28.64 22.14
C MET A 394 -42.05 29.79 22.51
N ALA A 395 -43.03 30.10 21.64
CA ALA A 395 -44.34 30.60 22.08
C ALA A 395 -45.49 30.34 21.07
N GLY A 396 -46.43 29.45 21.43
CA GLY A 396 -47.48 28.94 20.52
C GLY A 396 -48.71 29.81 20.27
N SER A 397 -49.47 29.41 19.24
CA SER A 397 -50.94 29.49 19.10
C SER A 397 -51.39 28.68 17.87
#